data_AF-A0A6I9SRJ6-F1
#
_entry.id   AF-A0A6I9SRJ6-F1
#
_cell.length_a   1.000
_cell.length_b   1.000
_cell.length_c   1.000
_cell.angle_alpha   90.00
_cell.angle_beta   90.00
_cell.angle_gamma   90.00
#
_symmetry.space_group_name_H-M   'P 1'
#
loop_
_entity.id
_entity.type
_entity.pdbx_description
1 polymer ?
#
loop_
_entity_poly.entity_id
_entity_poly.type
_entity_poly.pdbx_seq_one_letter_code
_entity_poly.pdbx_strand_id
1 'polypeptide(L)'
;MENYRECSKKVKDVSLQELRDRLAEFARVRGWDQYHSPRNLLLALVGEVGELSEIFQWKGEVEKGLPNWSRDDKEHLEEELSDVLLYLVQLADVCGLDLGQAALTKILKNAQKYPVLNPTSTT
;
A
#
# COMPACT_ATOMS: atom_id res chain seq x y z
N MET A 1 26.99 -21.20 -22.46
CA MET A 1 26.75 -19.77 -22.22
C MET A 1 25.74 -19.31 -23.25
N GLU A 2 24.45 -19.45 -22.97
CA GLU A 2 23.35 -18.88 -23.75
C GLU A 2 22.05 -19.22 -23.00
N ASN A 3 21.57 -18.30 -22.14
CA ASN A 3 20.17 -18.14 -21.71
C ASN A 3 20.03 -17.15 -20.55
N TYR A 4 20.58 -15.94 -20.70
CA TYR A 4 20.21 -14.78 -19.87
C TYR A 4 19.69 -13.63 -20.75
N ARG A 5 18.93 -14.00 -21.79
CA ARG A 5 18.09 -13.09 -22.55
C ARG A 5 16.66 -13.60 -22.47
N GLU A 6 16.04 -13.40 -21.32
CA GLU A 6 14.59 -13.46 -21.27
C GLU A 6 14.04 -12.20 -20.61
N CYS A 7 13.65 -11.29 -21.52
CA CYS A 7 12.53 -10.37 -21.35
C CYS A 7 12.64 -9.37 -20.18
N SER A 8 13.23 -8.21 -20.48
CA SER A 8 12.75 -6.94 -19.92
C SER A 8 11.29 -6.73 -20.36
N LYS A 9 10.34 -7.49 -19.78
CA LYS A 9 8.92 -7.17 -19.86
C LYS A 9 8.76 -5.82 -19.18
N LYS A 10 8.23 -4.82 -19.91
CA LYS A 10 7.68 -3.62 -19.28
C LYS A 10 6.80 -4.09 -18.13
N VAL A 11 7.19 -3.77 -16.90
CA VAL A 11 6.31 -3.98 -15.75
C VAL A 11 5.09 -3.11 -16.02
N LYS A 12 3.96 -3.75 -16.28
CA LYS A 12 2.69 -3.08 -16.43
C LYS A 12 2.28 -2.62 -15.03
N ASP A 13 1.78 -1.39 -14.88
CA ASP A 13 1.25 -0.91 -13.62
C ASP A 13 0.23 -1.92 -13.06
N VAL A 14 0.32 -2.21 -11.76
CA VAL A 14 -0.58 -3.13 -11.07
C VAL A 14 -1.73 -2.33 -10.45
N SER A 15 -2.96 -2.71 -10.76
CA SER A 15 -4.16 -2.07 -10.19
C SER A 15 -4.53 -2.65 -8.83
N LEU A 16 -5.24 -1.89 -7.99
CA LEU A 16 -5.79 -2.41 -6.72
C LEU A 16 -6.74 -3.60 -6.94
N GLN A 17 -7.49 -3.58 -8.04
CA GLN A 17 -8.35 -4.69 -8.44
C GLN A 17 -7.53 -5.95 -8.74
N GLU A 18 -6.40 -5.81 -9.43
CA GLU A 18 -5.52 -6.93 -9.73
C GLU A 18 -4.86 -7.49 -8.47
N LEU A 19 -4.43 -6.63 -7.54
CA LEU A 19 -3.92 -7.06 -6.24
C LEU A 19 -4.98 -7.85 -5.47
N ARG A 20 -6.19 -7.30 -5.38
CA ARG A 20 -7.34 -7.94 -4.74
C ARG A 20 -7.59 -9.34 -5.31
N ASP A 21 -7.69 -9.47 -6.62
CA ASP A 21 -7.99 -10.73 -7.28
C ASP A 21 -6.88 -11.77 -7.05
N ARG A 22 -5.61 -11.34 -7.08
CA ARG A 22 -4.46 -12.21 -6.79
C ARG A 22 -4.43 -12.66 -5.32
N LEU A 23 -4.75 -11.77 -4.38
CA LEU A 23 -4.79 -12.07 -2.95
C LEU A 23 -5.95 -13.01 -2.59
N ALA A 24 -7.13 -12.77 -3.17
CA ALA A 24 -8.28 -13.64 -3.00
C ALA A 24 -7.98 -15.06 -3.51
N GLU A 25 -7.36 -15.19 -4.68
CA GLU A 25 -6.93 -16.49 -5.18
C GLU A 25 -5.86 -17.13 -4.29
N PHE A 26 -4.88 -16.35 -3.83
CA PHE A 26 -3.82 -16.83 -2.94
C PHE A 26 -4.36 -17.39 -1.62
N ALA A 27 -5.36 -16.73 -1.03
CA ALA A 27 -6.04 -17.16 0.19
C ALA A 27 -6.90 -18.41 -0.06
N ARG A 28 -7.69 -18.40 -1.14
CA ARG A 28 -8.58 -19.50 -1.52
C ARG A 28 -7.85 -20.81 -1.71
N VAL A 29 -6.73 -20.83 -2.45
CA VAL A 29 -5.96 -22.07 -2.69
C VAL A 29 -5.29 -22.63 -1.43
N ARG A 30 -5.17 -21.81 -0.38
CA ARG A 30 -4.64 -22.21 0.94
C ARG A 30 -5.73 -22.48 1.97
N GLY A 31 -7.01 -22.27 1.61
CA GLY A 31 -8.13 -22.38 2.54
C GLY A 31 -8.07 -21.35 3.67
N TRP A 32 -7.45 -20.19 3.43
CA TRP A 32 -7.25 -19.16 4.44
C TRP A 32 -8.46 -18.23 4.62
N ASP A 33 -9.44 -18.29 3.72
CA ASP A 33 -10.66 -17.47 3.78
C ASP A 33 -11.37 -17.54 5.15
N GLN A 34 -11.28 -18.69 5.82
CA GLN A 34 -11.84 -18.90 7.17
C GLN A 34 -11.22 -18.00 8.26
N TYR A 35 -10.00 -17.51 8.05
CA TYR A 35 -9.29 -16.63 8.98
C TYR A 35 -9.48 -15.15 8.65
N HIS A 36 -9.95 -14.84 7.44
CA HIS A 36 -10.04 -13.48 6.87
C HIS A 36 -11.33 -12.75 7.27
N SER A 37 -11.70 -12.81 8.55
CA SER A 37 -12.75 -11.92 9.06
C SER A 37 -12.26 -10.46 9.04
N PRO A 38 -13.17 -9.46 8.86
CA PRO A 38 -12.77 -8.05 8.85
C PRO A 38 -11.94 -7.62 10.06
N ARG A 39 -12.29 -8.12 11.26
CA ARG A 39 -11.54 -7.83 12.49
C ARG A 39 -10.12 -8.40 12.43
N ASN A 40 -9.95 -9.63 11.96
CA ASN A 40 -8.62 -10.26 11.92
C ASN A 40 -7.71 -9.55 10.92
N LEU A 41 -8.23 -9.21 9.73
CA LEU A 41 -7.48 -8.45 8.73
C LEU A 41 -7.13 -7.04 9.21
N LEU A 42 -8.02 -6.38 9.95
CA LEU A 42 -7.71 -5.09 10.59
C LEU A 42 -6.58 -5.23 11.61
N LEU A 43 -6.59 -6.29 12.44
CA LEU A 43 -5.52 -6.51 13.42
C LEU A 43 -4.18 -6.86 12.76
N ALA A 44 -4.20 -7.65 11.68
CA ALA A 44 -3.00 -7.91 10.88
C ALA A 44 -2.45 -6.61 10.28
N LEU A 45 -3.31 -5.80 9.65
CA LEU A 45 -2.95 -4.47 9.15
C LEU A 45 -2.29 -3.60 10.23
N VAL A 46 -2.82 -3.59 11.46
CA VAL A 46 -2.21 -2.84 12.57
C VAL A 46 -0.84 -3.39 12.95
N GLY A 47 -0.65 -4.71 12.88
CA GLY A 47 0.66 -5.37 13.03
C GLY A 47 1.68 -4.82 12.04
N GLU A 48 1.37 -4.86 10.74
CA GLU A 48 2.29 -4.39 9.69
C GLU A 48 2.55 -2.87 9.77
N VAL A 49 1.55 -2.08 10.20
CA VAL A 49 1.78 -0.65 10.51
C VAL A 49 2.76 -0.49 11.67
N GLY A 50 2.74 -1.41 12.63
CA GLY A 50 3.72 -1.50 13.72
C GLY A 50 5.11 -1.80 13.18
N GLU A 51 5.28 -2.85 12.38
CA GLU A 51 6.56 -3.23 11.76
C GLU A 51 7.12 -2.09 10.89
N LEU A 52 6.28 -1.47 10.06
CA LEU A 52 6.62 -0.25 9.33
C LEU A 52 7.08 0.87 10.26
N SER A 53 6.45 1.05 11.42
CA SER A 53 6.83 2.09 12.39
C SER A 53 8.18 1.80 13.05
N GLU A 54 8.51 0.52 13.29
CA GLU A 54 9.79 0.11 13.87
C GLU A 54 10.99 0.51 13.01
N ILE A 55 10.82 0.55 11.67
CA ILE A 55 11.85 1.02 10.73
C ILE A 55 12.25 2.48 11.03
N PHE A 56 11.29 3.32 11.43
CA PHE A 56 11.50 4.76 11.64
C PHE A 56 11.78 5.15 13.09
N GLN A 57 11.45 4.30 14.07
CA GLN A 57 11.33 4.68 15.48
C GLN A 57 12.58 5.36 16.08
N TRP A 58 13.79 5.08 15.55
CA TRP A 58 15.06 5.66 16.03
C TRP A 58 15.79 6.53 14.99
N LYS A 59 15.18 6.84 13.84
CA LYS A 59 15.86 7.49 12.70
C LYS A 59 15.93 9.03 12.80
N GLY A 60 15.31 9.66 13.81
CA GLY A 60 15.22 11.13 13.90
C GLY A 60 14.46 11.73 12.71
N GLU A 61 14.83 12.94 12.29
CA GLU A 61 14.27 13.54 11.06
C GLU A 61 14.78 12.79 9.83
N VAL A 62 13.85 12.31 8.98
CA VAL A 62 14.16 11.55 7.79
C VAL A 62 13.96 12.40 6.54
N GLU A 63 15.03 12.56 5.76
CA GLU A 63 14.98 13.33 4.51
C GLU A 63 14.19 12.62 3.41
N LYS A 64 13.48 13.42 2.60
CA LYS A 64 12.77 12.93 1.41
C LYS A 64 13.74 12.21 0.47
N GLY A 65 13.33 11.03 0.00
CA GLY A 65 14.13 10.22 -0.93
C GLY A 65 15.18 9.35 -0.24
N LEU A 66 15.27 9.40 1.09
CA LEU A 66 16.07 8.48 1.91
C LEU A 66 17.53 8.38 1.43
N PRO A 67 18.24 9.51 1.24
CA PRO A 67 19.59 9.51 0.66
C PRO A 67 20.62 8.76 1.52
N ASN A 68 20.41 8.74 2.84
CA ASN A 68 21.33 8.13 3.81
C ASN A 68 20.91 6.71 4.23
N TRP A 69 19.90 6.13 3.59
CA TRP A 69 19.43 4.78 3.90
C TRP A 69 20.20 3.75 3.05
N SER A 70 20.57 2.64 3.69
CA SER A 70 21.19 1.53 2.98
C SER A 70 20.20 0.88 2.01
N ARG A 71 20.69 -0.03 1.17
CA ARG A 71 19.84 -0.82 0.30
C ARG A 71 18.88 -1.69 1.12
N ASP A 72 19.41 -2.37 2.13
CA ASP A 72 18.65 -3.27 2.99
C ASP A 72 17.56 -2.50 3.78
N ASP A 73 17.85 -1.27 4.25
CA ASP A 73 16.83 -0.40 4.87
C ASP A 73 15.67 -0.10 3.91
N LYS A 74 15.97 0.10 2.61
CA LYS A 74 14.96 0.41 1.59
C LYS A 74 14.17 -0.82 1.17
N GLU A 75 14.82 -1.97 1.05
CA GLU A 75 14.16 -3.24 0.77
C GLU A 75 13.18 -3.58 1.91
N HIS A 76 13.61 -3.46 3.17
CA HIS A 76 12.73 -3.69 4.30
C HIS A 76 11.56 -2.69 4.35
N LEU A 77 11.80 -1.41 4.05
CA LEU A 77 10.73 -0.43 3.92
C LEU A 77 9.73 -0.78 2.81
N GLU A 78 10.21 -1.28 1.66
CA GLU A 78 9.36 -1.71 0.55
C GLU A 78 8.49 -2.91 0.93
N GLU A 79 9.03 -3.85 1.70
CA GLU A 79 8.30 -5.00 2.25
C GLU A 79 7.15 -4.54 3.17
N GLU A 80 7.44 -3.76 4.21
CA GLU A 80 6.42 -3.35 5.18
C GLU A 80 5.35 -2.42 4.58
N LEU A 81 5.74 -1.54 3.66
CA LEU A 81 4.77 -0.74 2.90
C LEU A 81 3.86 -1.62 2.03
N SER A 82 4.41 -2.69 1.47
CA SER A 82 3.65 -3.65 0.67
C SER A 82 2.69 -4.43 1.55
N ASP A 83 3.11 -4.92 2.71
CA ASP A 83 2.24 -5.70 3.60
C ASP A 83 1.07 -4.85 4.12
N VAL A 84 1.32 -3.60 4.51
CA VAL A 84 0.24 -2.63 4.83
C VAL A 84 -0.74 -2.48 3.67
N LEU A 85 -0.24 -2.32 2.43
CA LEU A 85 -1.11 -2.21 1.25
C LEU A 85 -1.93 -3.47 1.01
N LEU A 86 -1.31 -4.65 1.08
CA LEU A 86 -1.95 -5.92 0.77
C LEU A 86 -3.04 -6.28 1.79
N TYR A 87 -2.82 -6.03 3.08
CA TYR A 87 -3.87 -6.21 4.08
C TYR A 87 -4.99 -5.18 3.96
N LEU A 88 -4.67 -3.92 3.61
CA LEU A 88 -5.71 -2.92 3.37
C LEU A 88 -6.61 -3.29 2.17
N VAL A 89 -6.02 -3.82 1.09
CA VAL A 89 -6.75 -4.32 -0.08
C VAL A 89 -7.64 -5.51 0.30
N GLN A 90 -7.10 -6.50 1.02
CA GLN A 90 -7.89 -7.66 1.49
C GLN A 90 -9.02 -7.23 2.43
N LEU A 91 -8.76 -6.31 3.36
CA LEU A 91 -9.76 -5.78 4.27
C LEU A 91 -10.90 -5.10 3.51
N ALA A 92 -10.58 -4.28 2.50
CA ALA A 92 -11.58 -3.65 1.66
C ALA A 92 -12.42 -4.69 0.90
N ASP A 93 -11.78 -5.74 0.36
CA ASP A 93 -12.47 -6.81 -0.37
C ASP A 93 -13.48 -7.55 0.49
N VAL A 94 -13.08 -8.02 1.68
CA VAL A 94 -14.00 -8.73 2.59
C VAL A 94 -15.11 -7.83 3.14
N CYS A 95 -14.92 -6.51 3.09
CA CYS A 95 -15.96 -5.53 3.42
C CYS A 95 -16.86 -5.16 2.22
N GLY A 96 -16.58 -5.69 1.02
CA GLY A 96 -17.34 -5.40 -0.20
C GLY A 96 -17.11 -3.98 -0.73
N LEU A 97 -15.93 -3.41 -0.50
CA LEU A 97 -15.58 -2.04 -0.88
C LEU A 97 -14.65 -2.01 -2.09
N ASP A 98 -14.99 -1.18 -3.08
CA ASP A 98 -14.03 -0.79 -4.12
C ASP A 98 -13.08 0.27 -3.55
N LEU A 99 -11.90 -0.17 -3.12
CA LEU A 99 -10.90 0.69 -2.49
C LEU A 99 -10.38 1.77 -3.45
N GLY A 100 -10.23 1.47 -4.73
CA GLY A 100 -9.76 2.43 -5.74
C GLY A 100 -10.78 3.55 -5.94
N GLN A 101 -12.04 3.20 -6.11
CA GLN A 101 -13.12 4.17 -6.24
C GLN A 101 -13.30 4.99 -4.95
N ALA A 102 -13.19 4.35 -3.78
CA ALA A 102 -13.26 5.03 -2.49
C ALA A 102 -12.12 6.06 -2.32
N ALA A 103 -10.89 5.71 -2.72
CA ALA A 103 -9.74 6.60 -2.68
C ALA A 103 -9.93 7.82 -3.60
N LEU A 104 -10.37 7.60 -4.84
CA LEU A 104 -10.67 8.68 -5.80
C LEU A 104 -11.74 9.64 -5.24
N THR A 105 -12.83 9.11 -4.69
CA THR A 105 -13.87 9.93 -4.04
C THR A 105 -13.31 10.69 -2.84
N LYS A 106 -12.40 10.11 -2.06
CA LYS A 106 -11.78 10.77 -0.90
C LYS A 106 -10.90 11.94 -1.32
N ILE A 107 -10.17 11.85 -2.43
CA ILE A 107 -9.37 12.95 -2.97
C ILE A 107 -10.26 14.16 -3.30
N LEU A 108 -11.40 13.93 -3.97
CA LEU A 108 -12.36 15.01 -4.29
C LEU A 108 -12.90 15.67 -3.02
N LYS A 109 -13.26 14.87 -2.00
CA LYS A 109 -13.70 15.38 -0.69
C LYS A 109 -12.59 16.17 0.02
N ASN A 110 -11.33 15.75 -0.09
CA ASN A 110 -10.20 16.47 0.50
C ASN A 110 -9.97 17.82 -0.18
N ALA A 111 -10.08 17.90 -1.51
CA ALA A 111 -9.95 19.16 -2.24
C ALA A 111 -11.03 20.18 -1.86
N GLN A 112 -12.25 19.72 -1.57
CA GLN A 112 -13.32 20.58 -1.04
C GLN A 112 -13.03 21.04 0.39
N LYS A 113 -12.49 20.15 1.24
CA LYS A 113 -12.14 20.47 2.63
C LYS A 113 -10.94 21.42 2.74
N TYR A 114 -10.00 21.35 1.79
CA TYR A 114 -8.78 22.13 1.75
C TYR A 114 -8.63 22.81 0.38
N PRO A 115 -9.40 23.88 0.12
CA PRO A 115 -9.35 24.57 -1.15
C PRO A 115 -8.00 25.28 -1.34
N VAL A 116 -7.55 25.42 -2.59
CA VAL A 116 -6.42 26.28 -2.92
C VAL A 116 -6.83 27.72 -2.66
N LEU A 117 -6.11 28.39 -1.76
CA LEU A 117 -6.27 29.84 -1.59
C LEU A 117 -5.68 30.52 -2.82
N ASN A 118 -6.50 31.27 -3.56
CA ASN A 118 -6.00 32.11 -4.65
C ASN A 118 -5.14 33.24 -4.05
N PRO A 119 -3.85 33.39 -4.41
CA PRO A 119 -2.98 34.42 -3.84
C PRO A 119 -3.32 35.86 -4.26
N THR A 120 -4.37 36.08 -5.07
CA THR A 120 -4.68 37.39 -5.68
C THR A 120 -5.88 38.12 -5.07
N SER A 121 -6.37 37.70 -3.89
CA SER A 121 -7.37 38.46 -3.14
C SER A 121 -6.73 39.16 -1.95
N THR A 122 -5.88 40.15 -2.23
CA THR A 122 -5.55 41.20 -1.26
C THR A 122 -5.48 42.50 -2.03
N THR A 123 -6.61 43.21 -2.02
CA THR A 123 -6.72 44.62 -2.44
C THR A 123 -6.06 45.50 -1.39
#